data_AF-A0A6C0D3I6-F1
#
_entry.id   AF-A0A6C0D3I6-F1
#
_cell.length_a   1.000
_cell.length_b   1.000
_cell.length_c   1.000
_cell.angle_alpha   90.00
_cell.angle_beta   90.00
_cell.angle_gamma   90.00
#
_symmetry.space_group_name_H-M   'P 1'
#
loop_
_entity.id
_entity.type
_entity.pdbx_description
1 polymer ?
#
loop_
_entity_poly.entity_id
_entity_poly.type
_entity_poly.pdbx_seq_one_letter_code
_entity_poly.pdbx_strand_id
1 'polypeptide(L)'
;MGGRHSSPITYRYYNIDIPNDAQRQVNDKNNTIQYNNYIKIPGQNNQIKQINQNITNDRNTLKDLDKQVSQNRTTQSNLNQNISDLHNVMNDTDEKTTIQQSTIRNNSKITNATQEVIKNKTSEANKTSSLANQSSQQYYSTITTQNNLLAQTLSQQNANLTTHDRQSGMKDDVAIFYEKINDYLFYFYYIFLAVLVYLYVFVQLKMNIYIKVTILIVFAVYPFCAYTIIQGFIYLYKMLSAFIYAIPYVKDRQ
;
A
#
# COMPACT_ATOMS: atom_id res chain seq x y z
N MET A 1 142.99 13.93 29.86
CA MET A 1 142.67 12.79 30.75
C MET A 1 141.83 11.81 29.92
N GLY A 2 142.24 10.60 29.56
CA GLY A 2 143.37 9.76 29.94
C GLY A 2 142.89 8.31 29.95
N GLY A 3 143.18 7.56 28.88
CA GLY A 3 143.11 6.09 28.82
C GLY A 3 141.71 5.48 28.58
N ARG A 4 141.55 4.37 27.86
CA ARG A 4 142.49 3.32 27.43
C ARG A 4 142.03 2.77 26.08
N HIS A 5 142.91 2.79 25.08
CA HIS A 5 142.79 1.94 23.90
C HIS A 5 143.03 0.49 24.33
N SER A 6 142.00 -0.36 24.22
CA SER A 6 142.17 -1.82 24.27
C SER A 6 142.66 -2.30 22.91
N SER A 7 143.87 -2.86 22.88
CA SER A 7 144.50 -3.46 21.71
C SER A 7 143.60 -4.53 21.05
N PRO A 8 143.66 -4.70 19.71
CA PRO A 8 142.92 -5.75 19.04
C PRO A 8 143.45 -7.12 19.49
N ILE A 9 142.54 -8.00 19.93
CA ILE A 9 142.87 -9.39 20.23
C ILE A 9 143.25 -10.07 18.91
N THR A 10 144.53 -10.36 18.73
CA THR A 10 145.05 -11.20 17.67
C THR A 10 144.66 -12.65 17.98
N TYR A 11 143.66 -13.18 17.28
CA TYR A 11 143.39 -14.62 17.29
C TYR A 11 144.57 -15.33 16.61
N ARG A 12 145.42 -16.00 17.39
CA ARG A 12 146.31 -17.04 16.83
C ARG A 12 145.42 -18.20 16.42
N TYR A 13 145.22 -18.38 15.12
CA TYR A 13 144.70 -19.62 14.58
C TYR A 13 145.72 -20.72 14.89
N TYR A 14 145.45 -21.53 15.91
CA TYR A 14 146.12 -22.82 16.02
C TYR A 14 145.54 -23.69 14.90
N ASN A 15 146.39 -24.06 13.93
CA ASN A 15 146.10 -25.19 13.05
C ASN A 15 146.12 -26.44 13.92
N ILE A 16 144.97 -26.78 14.49
CA ILE A 16 144.74 -28.08 15.09
C ILE A 16 144.48 -29.02 13.91
N ASP A 17 145.37 -30.00 13.72
CA ASP A 17 145.23 -31.01 12.67
C ASP A 17 144.10 -31.96 13.09
N ILE A 18 142.90 -31.73 12.55
CA ILE A 18 141.71 -32.51 12.86
C ILE A 18 141.79 -33.80 12.01
N PRO A 19 141.74 -35.00 12.62
CA PRO A 19 141.71 -36.25 11.88
C PRO A 19 140.59 -36.23 10.83
N ASN A 20 140.88 -36.65 9.59
CA ASN A 20 140.00 -36.50 8.43
C ASN A 20 138.54 -36.94 8.66
N ASP A 21 138.31 -37.97 9.49
CA ASP A 21 136.97 -38.46 9.83
C ASP A 21 136.19 -37.52 10.76
N ALA A 22 136.86 -36.89 11.71
CA ALA A 22 136.26 -35.88 12.58
C ALA A 22 135.90 -34.62 11.78
N GLN A 23 136.74 -34.21 10.82
CA GLN A 23 136.46 -33.08 9.94
C GLN A 23 135.25 -33.35 9.02
N ARG A 24 135.12 -34.59 8.50
CA ARG A 24 133.94 -35.00 7.71
C ARG A 24 132.66 -34.94 8.54
N GLN A 25 132.65 -35.47 9.76
CA GLN A 25 131.48 -35.39 10.64
C GLN A 25 131.08 -33.96 10.99
N VAL A 26 132.06 -33.08 11.21
CA VAL A 26 131.80 -31.64 11.45
C VAL A 26 131.19 -30.99 10.21
N ASN A 27 131.69 -31.29 9.02
CA ASN A 27 131.15 -30.77 7.77
C ASN A 27 129.72 -31.27 7.50
N ASP A 28 129.42 -32.55 7.73
CA ASP A 28 128.06 -33.09 7.57
C ASP A 28 127.07 -32.48 8.56
N LYS A 29 127.49 -32.28 9.82
CA LYS A 29 126.67 -31.57 10.81
C LYS A 29 126.46 -30.12 10.42
N ASN A 30 127.49 -29.43 9.95
CA ASN A 30 127.37 -28.06 9.45
C ASN A 30 126.44 -27.96 8.23
N ASN A 31 126.53 -28.89 7.28
CA ASN A 31 125.63 -28.95 6.13
C ASN A 31 124.18 -29.20 6.56
N THR A 32 123.96 -30.08 7.54
CA THR A 32 122.63 -30.32 8.12
C THR A 32 122.07 -29.09 8.85
N ILE A 33 122.93 -28.38 9.60
CA ILE A 33 122.57 -27.12 10.27
C ILE A 33 122.24 -26.05 9.23
N GLN A 34 123.05 -25.91 8.18
CA GLN A 34 122.80 -24.98 7.08
C GLN A 34 121.46 -25.29 6.39
N TYR A 35 121.21 -26.55 6.05
CA TYR A 35 119.94 -26.97 5.45
C TYR A 35 118.74 -26.65 6.36
N ASN A 36 118.85 -26.94 7.65
CA ASN A 36 117.79 -26.64 8.60
C ASN A 36 117.56 -25.13 8.77
N ASN A 37 118.62 -24.34 8.91
CA ASN A 37 118.56 -22.91 9.15
C ASN A 37 118.09 -22.10 7.93
N TYR A 38 118.53 -22.48 6.72
CA TYR A 38 118.29 -21.69 5.52
C TYR A 38 117.16 -22.22 4.65
N ILE A 39 116.82 -23.51 4.73
CA ILE A 39 115.78 -24.12 3.89
C ILE A 39 114.58 -24.55 4.71
N LYS A 40 114.77 -25.48 5.66
CA LYS A 40 113.64 -26.14 6.34
C LYS A 40 112.86 -25.20 7.27
N ILE A 41 113.54 -24.53 8.19
CA ILE A 41 112.90 -23.63 9.17
C ILE A 41 112.25 -22.42 8.49
N PRO A 42 112.90 -21.71 7.55
CA PRO A 42 112.27 -20.62 6.82
C PRO A 42 111.04 -21.06 6.02
N GLY A 43 111.09 -22.24 5.39
CA GLY A 43 109.96 -22.83 4.69
C GLY A 43 108.76 -23.06 5.60
N GLN A 44 108.99 -23.68 6.77
CA GLN A 44 107.95 -23.89 7.79
C GLN A 44 107.39 -22.57 8.34
N ASN A 45 108.25 -21.57 8.58
CA ASN A 45 107.82 -20.25 9.02
C ASN A 45 106.93 -19.53 7.99
N ASN A 46 107.23 -19.70 6.69
CA ASN A 46 106.38 -19.14 5.63
C ASN A 46 105.01 -19.83 5.58
N GLN A 47 104.95 -21.15 5.76
CA GLN A 47 103.68 -21.88 5.88
C GLN A 47 102.87 -21.41 7.08
N ILE A 48 103.50 -21.22 8.25
CA ILE A 48 102.84 -20.70 9.45
C ILE A 48 102.27 -19.29 9.20
N LYS A 49 103.02 -18.41 8.51
CA LYS A 49 102.51 -17.08 8.14
C LYS A 49 101.26 -17.15 7.26
N GLN A 50 101.25 -18.03 6.26
CA GLN A 50 100.09 -18.23 5.39
C GLN A 50 98.89 -18.77 6.17
N ILE A 51 99.11 -19.75 7.06
CA ILE A 51 98.04 -20.28 7.93
C ILE A 51 97.46 -19.18 8.82
N ASN A 52 98.30 -18.34 9.44
CA ASN A 52 97.84 -17.24 10.28
C ASN A 52 97.05 -16.18 9.50
N GLN A 53 97.43 -15.91 8.25
CA GLN A 53 96.67 -15.03 7.35
C GLN A 53 95.29 -15.63 7.03
N ASN A 54 95.23 -16.92 6.70
CA ASN A 54 93.97 -17.62 6.43
C ASN A 54 93.04 -17.61 7.66
N ILE A 55 93.56 -17.93 8.85
CA ILE A 55 92.81 -17.87 10.11
C ILE A 55 92.24 -16.46 10.36
N THR A 56 93.00 -15.42 10.04
CA THR A 56 92.54 -14.03 10.20
C THR A 56 91.41 -13.72 9.23
N ASN A 57 91.53 -14.14 7.97
CA ASN A 57 90.47 -13.96 6.97
C ASN A 57 89.20 -14.73 7.35
N ASP A 58 89.33 -15.99 7.79
CA ASP A 58 88.21 -16.82 8.20
C ASP A 58 87.48 -16.21 9.42
N ARG A 59 88.22 -15.65 10.39
CA ARG A 59 87.63 -14.92 11.52
C ARG A 59 86.83 -13.70 11.08
N ASN A 60 87.31 -12.94 10.11
CA ASN A 60 86.58 -11.78 9.59
C ASN A 60 85.30 -12.22 8.87
N THR A 61 85.38 -13.25 8.04
CA THR A 61 84.20 -13.86 7.38
C THR A 61 83.18 -14.34 8.40
N LEU A 62 83.62 -15.00 9.47
CA LEU A 62 82.74 -15.51 10.52
C LEU A 62 82.03 -14.37 11.27
N LYS A 63 82.73 -13.26 11.53
CA LYS A 63 82.13 -12.06 12.15
C LYS A 63 81.05 -11.43 11.26
N ASP A 64 81.27 -11.39 9.95
CA ASP A 64 80.29 -10.86 9.01
C ASP A 64 79.07 -11.78 8.88
N LEU A 65 79.28 -13.10 8.87
CA LEU A 65 78.20 -14.08 8.91
C LEU A 65 77.37 -13.97 10.20
N ASP A 66 78.00 -13.82 11.36
CA ASP A 66 77.30 -13.61 12.64
C ASP A 66 76.43 -12.35 12.62
N LYS A 67 76.92 -11.28 11.99
CA LYS A 67 76.16 -10.05 11.80
C LYS A 67 74.93 -10.30 10.91
N GLN A 68 75.09 -11.01 9.80
CA GLN A 68 73.98 -11.36 8.89
C GLN A 68 72.95 -12.26 9.59
N VAL A 69 73.39 -13.27 10.34
CA VAL A 69 72.50 -14.14 11.13
C VAL A 69 71.70 -13.32 12.13
N SER A 70 72.34 -12.37 12.82
CA SER A 70 71.67 -11.49 13.78
C SER A 70 70.63 -10.61 13.10
N GLN A 71 70.96 -10.02 11.94
CA GLN A 71 70.01 -9.24 11.14
C GLN A 71 68.82 -10.08 10.67
N ASN A 72 69.07 -11.30 10.18
CA ASN A 72 68.02 -12.21 9.73
C ASN A 72 67.09 -12.62 10.88
N ARG A 73 67.62 -12.84 12.09
CA ARG A 73 66.80 -13.10 13.28
C ARG A 73 65.89 -11.92 13.63
N THR A 74 66.40 -10.70 13.57
CA THR A 74 65.58 -9.49 13.79
C THR A 74 64.49 -9.36 12.73
N THR A 75 64.83 -9.55 11.46
CA THR A 75 63.86 -9.54 10.35
C THR A 75 62.79 -10.60 10.53
N GLN A 76 63.17 -11.83 10.91
CA GLN A 76 62.22 -12.91 11.20
C GLN A 76 61.28 -12.54 12.35
N SER A 77 61.80 -11.96 13.43
CA SER A 77 60.98 -11.51 14.55
C SER A 77 59.96 -10.45 14.13
N ASN A 78 60.38 -9.47 13.32
CA ASN A 78 59.49 -8.42 12.83
C ASN A 78 58.41 -8.98 11.89
N LEU A 79 58.77 -9.92 11.02
CA LEU A 79 57.81 -10.59 10.14
C LEU A 79 56.78 -11.40 10.95
N ASN A 80 57.20 -12.10 12.00
CA ASN A 80 56.29 -12.83 12.87
C ASN A 80 55.32 -11.87 13.59
N GLN A 81 55.80 -10.71 14.03
CA GLN A 81 54.92 -9.69 14.61
C GLN A 81 53.90 -9.18 13.59
N ASN A 82 54.35 -8.84 12.38
CA ASN A 82 53.45 -8.40 11.30
C ASN A 82 52.39 -9.45 10.95
N ILE A 83 52.76 -10.74 10.94
CA ILE A 83 51.81 -11.85 10.73
C ILE A 83 50.77 -11.88 11.85
N SER A 84 51.19 -11.73 13.10
CA SER A 84 50.28 -11.68 14.25
C SER A 84 49.30 -10.50 14.15
N ASP A 85 49.80 -9.32 13.77
CA ASP A 85 48.98 -8.11 13.63
C ASP A 85 47.98 -8.25 12.47
N LEU A 86 48.39 -8.83 11.34
CA LEU A 86 47.51 -9.15 10.22
C LEU A 86 46.41 -10.14 10.62
N HIS A 87 46.74 -11.16 11.40
CA HIS A 87 45.72 -12.09 11.91
C HIS A 87 44.68 -11.40 12.80
N ASN A 88 45.10 -10.46 13.64
CA ASN A 88 44.17 -9.68 14.47
C ASN A 88 43.25 -8.81 13.61
N VAL A 89 43.79 -8.14 12.58
CA VAL A 89 43.00 -7.33 11.65
C VAL A 89 42.01 -8.18 10.85
N MET A 90 42.41 -9.38 10.41
CA MET A 90 41.52 -10.32 9.73
C MET A 90 40.36 -10.74 10.63
N ASN A 91 40.64 -11.12 11.89
CA ASN A 91 39.60 -11.52 12.83
C ASN A 91 38.59 -10.38 13.12
N ASP A 92 39.08 -9.16 13.34
CA ASP A 92 38.22 -7.97 13.53
C ASP A 92 37.36 -7.68 12.28
N THR A 93 37.93 -7.86 11.09
CA THR A 93 37.21 -7.69 9.82
C THR A 93 36.12 -8.75 9.64
N ASP A 94 36.40 -10.01 9.98
CA ASP A 94 35.44 -11.10 9.90
C ASP A 94 34.27 -10.91 10.88
N GLU A 95 34.56 -10.44 12.10
CA GLU A 95 33.54 -10.10 13.09
C GLU A 95 32.64 -8.96 12.59
N LYS A 96 33.23 -7.86 12.11
CA LYS A 96 32.49 -6.73 11.53
C LYS A 96 31.63 -7.16 10.35
N THR A 97 32.16 -8.01 9.47
CA THR A 97 31.42 -8.55 8.32
C THR A 97 30.23 -9.39 8.78
N THR A 98 30.42 -10.23 9.80
CA THR A 98 29.35 -11.05 10.38
C THR A 98 28.23 -10.18 10.98
N ILE A 99 28.61 -9.14 11.74
CA ILE A 99 27.65 -8.16 12.30
C ILE A 99 26.89 -7.45 11.18
N GLN A 100 27.57 -7.02 10.13
CA GLN A 100 26.94 -6.32 9.00
C GLN A 100 25.96 -7.23 8.25
N GLN A 101 26.32 -8.50 8.00
CA GLN A 101 25.42 -9.48 7.40
C GLN A 101 24.18 -9.72 8.26
N SER A 102 24.33 -9.81 9.59
CA SER A 102 23.20 -9.96 10.51
C SER A 102 22.25 -8.76 10.45
N THR A 103 22.81 -7.54 10.38
CA THR A 103 22.05 -6.29 10.25
C THR A 103 21.27 -6.25 8.94
N ILE A 104 21.90 -6.63 7.82
CA ILE A 104 21.24 -6.70 6.51
C ILE A 104 20.07 -7.69 6.53
N ARG A 105 20.26 -8.87 7.12
CA ARG A 105 19.17 -9.86 7.25
C ARG A 105 18.00 -9.33 8.08
N ASN A 106 18.28 -8.63 9.18
CA ASN A 106 17.24 -8.03 10.02
C ASN A 106 16.50 -6.91 9.29
N ASN A 107 17.22 -6.02 8.61
CA ASN A 107 16.61 -4.95 7.81
C ASN A 107 15.74 -5.51 6.69
N SER A 108 16.16 -6.59 6.02
CA SER A 108 15.33 -7.26 5.01
C SER A 108 14.02 -7.80 5.59
N LYS A 109 14.06 -8.42 6.78
CA LYS A 109 12.84 -8.88 7.47
C LYS A 109 11.90 -7.71 7.79
N ILE A 110 12.43 -6.60 8.29
CA ILE A 110 11.66 -5.39 8.60
C ILE A 110 11.01 -4.82 7.33
N THR A 111 11.77 -4.72 6.25
CA THR A 111 11.25 -4.23 4.95
C THR A 111 10.10 -5.11 4.45
N ASN A 112 10.25 -6.45 4.51
CA ASN A 112 9.21 -7.37 4.07
C ASN A 112 7.93 -7.24 4.93
N ALA A 113 8.08 -7.20 6.26
CA ALA A 113 6.96 -6.99 7.17
C ALA A 113 6.26 -5.65 6.92
N THR A 114 7.03 -4.59 6.64
CA THR A 114 6.50 -3.25 6.33
C THR A 114 5.71 -3.25 5.03
N GLN A 115 6.22 -3.92 3.98
CA GLN A 115 5.51 -4.08 2.71
C GLN A 115 4.18 -4.82 2.88
N GLU A 116 4.15 -5.87 3.71
CA GLU A 116 2.92 -6.61 4.00
C GLU A 116 1.90 -5.74 4.74
N VAL A 117 2.33 -4.98 5.76
CA VAL A 117 1.46 -4.04 6.47
C VAL A 117 0.90 -2.97 5.53
N ILE A 118 1.72 -2.38 4.66
CA ILE A 118 1.29 -1.39 3.66
C ILE A 118 0.27 -1.99 2.69
N LYS A 119 0.51 -3.22 2.21
CA LYS A 119 -0.41 -3.92 1.31
C LYS A 119 -1.77 -4.14 1.99
N ASN A 120 -1.77 -4.61 3.23
CA ASN A 120 -2.99 -4.86 4.00
C ASN A 120 -3.74 -3.56 4.29
N LYS A 121 -3.05 -2.51 4.71
CA LYS A 121 -3.66 -1.19 4.98
C LYS A 121 -4.20 -0.52 3.73
N THR A 122 -3.50 -0.63 2.60
CA THR A 122 -4.00 -0.14 1.30
C THR A 122 -5.25 -0.91 0.88
N SER A 123 -5.29 -2.23 1.06
CA SER A 123 -6.48 -3.04 0.76
C SER A 123 -7.68 -2.67 1.63
N GLU A 124 -7.46 -2.47 2.93
CA GLU A 124 -8.48 -2.03 3.88
C GLU A 124 -9.02 -0.63 3.55
N ALA A 125 -8.14 0.31 3.22
CA ALA A 125 -8.51 1.65 2.77
C ALA A 125 -9.33 1.62 1.48
N ASN A 126 -8.90 0.84 0.48
CA ASN A 126 -9.63 0.69 -0.78
C ASN A 126 -11.03 0.09 -0.57
N LYS A 127 -11.16 -0.92 0.30
CA LYS A 127 -12.46 -1.51 0.66
C LYS A 127 -13.36 -0.46 1.31
N THR A 128 -12.83 0.33 2.24
CA THR A 128 -13.58 1.39 2.93
C THR A 128 -14.05 2.47 1.96
N SER A 129 -13.17 2.94 1.07
CA SER A 129 -13.51 3.91 0.02
C SER A 129 -14.58 3.37 -0.94
N SER A 130 -14.50 2.09 -1.31
CA SER A 130 -15.52 1.44 -2.16
C SER A 130 -16.88 1.38 -1.47
N LEU A 131 -16.93 1.01 -0.18
CA LEU A 131 -18.17 0.98 0.61
C LEU A 131 -18.77 2.38 0.78
N ALA A 132 -17.93 3.39 1.02
CA ALA A 132 -18.36 4.79 1.11
C ALA A 132 -18.96 5.27 -0.22
N ASN A 133 -18.33 4.96 -1.36
CA ASN A 133 -18.85 5.29 -2.68
C ASN A 133 -20.18 4.60 -2.97
N GLN A 134 -20.30 3.32 -2.63
CA GLN A 134 -21.55 2.57 -2.79
C GLN A 134 -22.68 3.16 -1.93
N SER A 135 -22.38 3.53 -0.68
CA SER A 135 -23.33 4.16 0.23
C SER A 135 -23.78 5.53 -0.30
N SER A 136 -22.86 6.33 -0.82
CA SER A 136 -23.17 7.61 -1.47
C SER A 136 -24.07 7.42 -2.69
N GLN A 137 -23.79 6.43 -3.55
CA GLN A 137 -24.65 6.12 -4.70
C GLN A 137 -26.06 5.71 -4.27
N GLN A 138 -26.19 4.89 -3.23
CA GLN A 138 -27.49 4.51 -2.66
C GLN A 138 -28.25 5.72 -2.07
N TYR A 139 -27.53 6.64 -1.44
CA TYR A 139 -28.12 7.87 -0.91
C TYR A 139 -28.63 8.77 -2.04
N TYR A 140 -27.83 9.00 -3.07
CA TYR A 140 -28.25 9.79 -4.23
C TYR A 140 -29.43 9.16 -4.98
N SER A 141 -29.44 7.83 -5.15
CA SER A 141 -30.57 7.15 -5.80
C SER A 141 -31.85 7.30 -4.98
N THR A 142 -31.77 7.17 -3.66
CA THR A 142 -32.91 7.35 -2.75
C THR A 142 -33.46 8.77 -2.83
N ILE A 143 -32.60 9.80 -2.77
CA ILE A 143 -33.02 11.20 -2.95
C ILE A 143 -33.69 11.41 -4.31
N THR A 144 -33.11 10.85 -5.37
CA THR A 144 -33.65 10.98 -6.72
C THR A 144 -35.04 10.36 -6.80
N THR A 145 -35.23 9.16 -6.25
CA THR A 145 -36.53 8.50 -6.18
C THR A 145 -37.55 9.31 -5.37
N GLN A 146 -37.15 9.86 -4.22
CA GLN A 146 -38.03 10.70 -3.40
C GLN A 146 -38.42 11.99 -4.12
N ASN A 147 -37.47 12.65 -4.79
CA ASN A 147 -37.74 13.86 -5.57
C ASN A 147 -38.68 13.56 -6.74
N ASN A 148 -38.49 12.44 -7.43
CA ASN A 148 -39.39 12.02 -8.51
C ASN A 148 -40.80 11.72 -7.99
N LEU A 149 -40.92 11.02 -6.85
CA LEU A 149 -42.21 10.76 -6.22
C LEU A 149 -42.89 12.05 -5.78
N LEU A 150 -42.14 12.99 -5.19
CA LEU A 150 -42.65 14.29 -4.78
C LEU A 150 -43.14 15.10 -5.99
N ALA A 151 -42.36 15.15 -7.06
CA ALA A 151 -42.73 15.82 -8.30
C ALA A 151 -43.99 15.20 -8.93
N GLN A 152 -44.10 13.88 -8.93
CA GLN A 152 -45.28 13.17 -9.39
C GLN A 152 -46.50 13.47 -8.50
N THR A 153 -46.34 13.46 -7.18
CA THR A 153 -47.41 13.77 -6.22
C THR A 153 -47.87 15.21 -6.36
N LEU A 154 -46.96 16.16 -6.51
CA LEU A 154 -47.26 17.58 -6.75
C LEU A 154 -48.01 17.77 -8.07
N SER A 155 -47.56 17.09 -9.14
CA SER A 155 -48.23 17.11 -10.44
C SER A 155 -49.65 16.54 -10.36
N GLN A 156 -49.83 15.40 -9.67
CA GLN A 156 -51.14 14.79 -9.43
C GLN A 156 -52.05 15.69 -8.57
N GLN A 157 -51.54 16.30 -7.50
CA GLN A 157 -52.30 17.24 -6.69
C GLN A 157 -52.74 18.46 -7.50
N ASN A 158 -51.85 19.06 -8.29
CA ASN A 158 -52.20 20.19 -9.16
C ASN A 158 -53.24 19.80 -10.22
N ALA A 159 -53.12 18.62 -10.82
CA ALA A 159 -54.11 18.09 -11.77
C ALA A 159 -55.46 17.82 -11.08
N ASN A 160 -55.45 17.31 -9.85
CA ASN A 160 -56.65 17.01 -9.08
C ASN A 160 -57.35 18.27 -8.58
N LEU A 161 -56.62 19.27 -8.08
CA LEU A 161 -57.17 20.58 -7.69
C LEU A 161 -57.83 21.25 -8.89
N THR A 162 -57.14 21.31 -10.03
CA THR A 162 -57.70 21.91 -11.25
C THR A 162 -58.90 21.13 -11.81
N THR A 163 -58.98 19.82 -11.60
CA THR A 163 -60.14 19.00 -12.04
C THR A 163 -61.30 19.08 -11.05
N HIS A 164 -61.03 19.07 -9.74
CA HIS A 164 -62.07 19.14 -8.71
C HIS A 164 -62.72 20.52 -8.67
N ASP A 165 -61.94 21.58 -8.75
CA ASP A 165 -62.46 22.96 -8.80
C ASP A 165 -63.27 23.18 -10.09
N ARG A 166 -62.82 22.63 -11.22
CA ARG A 166 -63.59 22.66 -12.49
C ARG A 166 -64.87 21.85 -12.40
N GLN A 167 -64.85 20.67 -11.77
CA GLN A 167 -66.04 19.84 -11.61
C GLN A 167 -67.04 20.43 -10.61
N SER A 168 -66.58 21.09 -9.55
CA SER A 168 -67.45 21.77 -8.60
C SER A 168 -68.17 22.94 -9.27
N GLY A 169 -67.43 23.82 -9.95
CA GLY A 169 -68.04 24.94 -10.69
C GLY A 169 -69.03 24.46 -11.75
N MET A 170 -68.69 23.42 -12.52
CA MET A 170 -69.62 22.86 -13.52
C MET A 170 -70.85 22.21 -12.90
N LYS A 171 -70.73 21.54 -11.74
CA LYS A 171 -71.89 20.94 -11.07
C LYS A 171 -72.83 21.98 -10.48
N ASP A 172 -72.28 23.04 -9.91
CA ASP A 172 -73.08 24.14 -9.35
C ASP A 172 -73.80 24.90 -10.46
N ASP A 173 -73.13 25.20 -11.58
CA ASP A 173 -73.74 25.86 -12.73
C ASP A 173 -74.85 25.01 -13.37
N VAL A 174 -74.63 23.69 -13.48
CA VAL A 174 -75.63 22.75 -14.01
C VAL A 174 -76.82 22.60 -13.06
N ALA A 175 -76.59 22.56 -11.75
CA ALA A 175 -77.67 22.50 -10.76
C ALA A 175 -78.54 23.76 -10.81
N ILE A 176 -77.93 24.94 -10.83
CA ILE A 176 -78.63 26.23 -10.95
C ILE A 176 -79.41 26.31 -12.27
N PHE A 177 -78.85 25.78 -13.36
CA PHE A 177 -79.55 25.74 -14.65
C PHE A 177 -80.79 24.84 -14.62
N TYR A 178 -80.69 23.63 -14.04
CA TYR A 178 -81.84 22.73 -13.92
C TYR A 178 -82.91 23.25 -12.97
N GLU A 179 -82.52 23.89 -11.87
CA GLU A 179 -83.46 24.55 -10.95
C GLU A 179 -84.28 25.62 -11.68
N LYS A 180 -83.63 26.50 -12.46
CA LYS A 180 -84.32 27.51 -13.27
C LYS A 180 -85.23 26.90 -14.34
N ILE A 181 -84.80 25.85 -15.04
CA ILE A 181 -85.67 25.16 -16.01
C ILE A 181 -86.89 24.57 -15.31
N ASN A 182 -86.71 23.96 -14.15
CA ASN A 182 -87.80 23.37 -13.39
C ASN A 182 -88.81 24.44 -12.94
N ASP A 183 -88.35 25.60 -12.49
CA ASP A 183 -89.22 26.74 -12.16
C ASP A 183 -90.03 27.19 -13.38
N TYR A 184 -89.41 27.34 -14.55
CA TYR A 184 -90.13 27.71 -15.77
C TYR A 184 -91.16 26.65 -16.18
N LEU A 185 -90.82 25.36 -16.09
CA LEU A 185 -91.75 24.26 -16.36
C LEU A 185 -92.91 24.24 -15.37
N PHE A 186 -92.66 24.57 -14.11
CA PHE A 186 -93.69 24.68 -13.07
C PHE A 186 -94.70 25.79 -13.41
N TYR A 187 -94.22 26.99 -13.73
CA TYR A 187 -95.13 28.08 -14.15
C TYR A 187 -95.89 27.75 -15.44
N PHE A 188 -95.20 27.18 -16.43
CA PHE A 188 -95.83 26.77 -17.69
C PHE A 188 -96.92 25.72 -17.46
N TYR A 189 -96.70 24.76 -16.57
CA TYR A 189 -97.68 23.76 -16.20
C TYR A 189 -98.97 24.38 -15.63
N TYR A 190 -98.87 25.37 -14.74
CA TYR A 190 -100.07 26.02 -14.18
C TYR A 190 -100.81 26.89 -15.19
N ILE A 191 -100.11 27.54 -16.11
CA ILE A 191 -100.75 28.23 -17.24
C ILE A 191 -101.54 27.22 -18.08
N PHE A 192 -100.93 26.08 -18.40
CA PHE A 192 -101.59 25.01 -19.15
C PHE A 192 -102.79 24.43 -18.38
N LEU A 193 -102.65 24.23 -17.06
CA LEU A 193 -103.73 23.78 -16.19
C LEU A 193 -104.89 24.78 -16.20
N ALA A 194 -104.63 26.09 -16.11
CA ALA A 194 -105.66 27.12 -16.19
C ALA A 194 -106.41 27.09 -17.53
N VAL A 195 -105.69 26.90 -18.65
CA VAL A 195 -106.30 26.70 -19.98
C VAL A 195 -107.14 25.43 -20.02
N LEU A 196 -106.66 24.33 -19.45
CA LEU A 196 -107.41 23.07 -19.36
C LEU A 196 -108.68 23.24 -18.53
N VAL A 197 -108.61 23.92 -17.39
CA VAL A 197 -109.77 24.24 -16.54
C VAL A 197 -110.78 25.05 -17.35
N TYR A 198 -110.34 26.08 -18.07
CA TYR A 198 -111.21 26.87 -18.95
C TYR A 198 -111.91 25.99 -19.99
N LEU A 199 -111.17 25.14 -20.71
CA LEU A 199 -111.73 24.24 -21.72
C LEU A 199 -112.73 23.23 -21.11
N TYR A 200 -112.41 22.63 -19.97
CA TYR A 200 -113.26 21.63 -19.30
C TYR A 200 -114.54 22.22 -18.69
N VAL A 201 -114.46 23.44 -18.14
CA VAL A 201 -115.61 24.12 -17.55
C VAL A 201 -116.53 24.67 -18.62
N PHE A 202 -116.00 25.37 -19.62
CA PHE A 202 -116.80 26.16 -20.56
C PHE A 202 -117.09 25.49 -21.90
N VAL A 203 -116.23 24.59 -22.40
CA VAL A 203 -116.38 24.00 -23.75
C VAL A 203 -117.03 22.62 -23.71
N GLN A 204 -116.70 21.76 -22.73
CA GLN A 204 -117.26 20.41 -22.63
C GLN A 204 -118.59 20.37 -21.87
N LEU A 205 -119.73 20.52 -22.56
CA LEU A 205 -121.04 20.54 -21.89
C LEU A 205 -121.59 19.16 -21.48
N LYS A 206 -121.05 18.05 -22.03
CA LYS A 206 -121.66 16.70 -21.92
C LYS A 206 -121.15 15.81 -20.78
N MET A 207 -120.11 16.22 -20.04
CA MET A 207 -119.49 15.37 -19.00
C MET A 207 -120.08 15.64 -17.61
N ASN A 208 -120.26 14.58 -16.82
CA ASN A 208 -120.73 14.66 -15.44
C ASN A 208 -119.80 15.58 -14.60
N ILE A 209 -120.40 16.53 -13.87
CA ILE A 209 -119.71 17.52 -13.04
C ILE A 209 -118.78 16.87 -12.00
N TYR A 210 -119.15 15.73 -11.42
CA TYR A 210 -118.33 15.04 -10.44
C TYR A 210 -117.02 14.51 -11.05
N ILE A 211 -117.07 14.02 -12.29
CA ILE A 211 -115.89 13.55 -13.02
C ILE A 211 -114.97 14.72 -13.36
N LYS A 212 -115.55 15.87 -13.76
CA LYS A 212 -114.78 17.10 -14.04
C LYS A 212 -113.98 17.57 -12.83
N VAL A 213 -114.63 17.66 -11.68
CA VAL A 213 -113.99 18.10 -10.43
C VAL A 213 -112.90 17.11 -10.00
N THR A 214 -113.17 15.81 -10.12
CA THR A 214 -112.17 14.77 -9.77
C THR A 214 -110.91 14.88 -10.63
N ILE A 215 -111.05 15.03 -11.95
CA ILE A 215 -109.91 15.19 -12.87
C ILE A 215 -109.11 16.46 -12.53
N LEU A 216 -109.79 17.56 -12.24
CA LEU A 216 -109.15 18.83 -11.88
C LEU A 216 -108.35 18.70 -10.58
N ILE A 217 -108.91 18.05 -9.55
CA ILE A 217 -108.19 17.77 -8.31
C ILE A 217 -106.97 16.89 -8.56
N VAL A 218 -107.10 15.84 -9.37
CA VAL A 218 -105.97 14.95 -9.72
C VAL A 218 -104.85 15.73 -10.40
N PHE A 219 -105.17 16.61 -11.37
CA PHE A 219 -104.15 17.44 -12.01
C PHE A 219 -103.59 18.52 -11.07
N ALA A 220 -104.39 19.13 -10.19
CA ALA A 220 -103.88 20.09 -9.21
C ALA A 220 -102.90 19.45 -8.21
N VAL A 221 -103.14 18.20 -7.82
CA VAL A 221 -102.27 17.45 -6.90
C VAL A 221 -101.08 16.81 -7.62
N TYR A 222 -101.18 16.57 -8.93
CA TYR A 222 -100.14 15.95 -9.76
C TYR A 222 -98.72 16.49 -9.53
N PRO A 223 -98.42 17.81 -9.56
CA PRO A 223 -97.06 18.30 -9.38
C PRO A 223 -96.44 17.94 -8.01
N PHE A 224 -97.26 17.78 -6.96
CA PHE A 224 -96.79 17.40 -5.63
C PHE A 224 -96.51 15.90 -5.51
N CYS A 225 -97.23 15.06 -6.25
CA CYS A 225 -97.03 13.61 -6.23
C CYS A 225 -96.09 13.12 -7.35
N ALA A 226 -95.88 13.91 -8.40
CA ALA A 226 -95.12 13.51 -9.59
C ALA A 226 -93.70 13.07 -9.24
N TYR A 227 -92.99 13.82 -8.38
CA TYR A 227 -91.63 13.46 -7.97
C TYR A 227 -91.59 12.10 -7.26
N THR A 228 -92.48 11.88 -6.28
CA THR A 228 -92.55 10.61 -5.54
C THR A 228 -92.92 9.45 -6.45
N ILE A 229 -93.85 9.65 -7.38
CA ILE A 229 -94.25 8.63 -8.36
C ILE A 229 -93.09 8.28 -9.28
N ILE A 230 -92.39 9.27 -9.83
CA ILE A 230 -91.23 9.06 -10.71
C ILE A 230 -90.11 8.34 -9.96
N GLN A 231 -89.79 8.74 -8.73
CA GLN A 231 -88.80 8.05 -7.91
C GLN A 231 -89.21 6.60 -7.62
N GLY A 232 -90.50 6.36 -7.37
CA GLY A 232 -91.06 5.02 -7.26
C GLY A 232 -90.83 4.18 -8.51
N PHE A 233 -91.08 4.74 -9.70
CA PHE A 233 -90.83 4.06 -10.97
C PHE A 233 -89.34 3.82 -11.24
N ILE A 234 -88.47 4.78 -10.96
CA ILE A 234 -87.01 4.62 -11.12
C ILE A 234 -86.52 3.53 -10.17
N TYR A 235 -86.99 3.53 -8.93
CA TYR A 235 -86.65 2.50 -7.95
C TYR A 235 -87.09 1.12 -8.44
N LEU A 236 -88.35 0.99 -8.87
CA LEU A 236 -88.89 -0.26 -9.41
C LEU A 236 -88.10 -0.73 -10.65
N TYR A 237 -87.77 0.19 -11.55
CA TYR A 237 -86.97 -0.08 -12.74
C TYR A 237 -85.56 -0.58 -12.38
N LYS A 238 -84.87 0.10 -11.46
CA LYS A 238 -83.53 -0.30 -10.99
C LYS A 238 -83.57 -1.66 -10.28
N MET A 239 -84.62 -1.94 -9.53
CA MET A 239 -84.81 -3.24 -8.88
C MET A 239 -85.02 -4.34 -9.93
N LEU A 240 -85.88 -4.10 -10.93
CA LEU A 240 -86.13 -5.04 -12.01
C LEU A 240 -84.90 -5.26 -12.89
N SER A 241 -84.14 -4.22 -13.21
CA SER A 241 -82.92 -4.36 -14.01
C SER A 241 -81.83 -5.08 -13.23
N ALA A 242 -81.65 -4.77 -11.94
CA ALA A 242 -80.75 -5.52 -11.06
C ALA A 242 -81.12 -7.02 -11.01
N PHE A 243 -82.42 -7.34 -10.97
CA PHE A 243 -82.93 -8.71 -11.02
C PHE A 243 -82.64 -9.39 -12.37
N ILE A 244 -82.91 -8.72 -13.50
CA ILE A 244 -82.69 -9.27 -14.86
C ILE A 244 -81.21 -9.49 -15.15
N TYR A 245 -80.35 -8.56 -14.74
CA TYR A 245 -78.92 -8.60 -15.05
C TYR A 245 -78.05 -9.22 -13.95
N ALA A 246 -78.64 -9.69 -12.84
CA ALA A 246 -77.96 -10.28 -11.68
C ALA A 246 -76.83 -9.39 -11.11
N ILE A 247 -77.02 -8.07 -11.18
CA ILE A 247 -76.08 -7.08 -10.60
C ILE A 247 -76.61 -6.69 -9.21
N PRO A 248 -75.76 -6.59 -8.17
CA PRO A 248 -76.21 -6.20 -6.84
C PRO A 248 -76.87 -4.82 -6.88
N TYR A 249 -78.10 -4.73 -6.34
CA TYR A 249 -78.82 -3.47 -6.21
C TYR A 249 -78.05 -2.54 -5.27
N VAL A 250 -77.57 -1.41 -5.79
CA VAL A 250 -76.96 -0.35 -4.99
C VAL A 250 -78.03 0.72 -4.76
N LYS A 251 -78.42 0.91 -3.49
CA LYS A 251 -79.29 2.03 -3.09
C LYS A 251 -78.52 3.33 -3.29
N ASP A 252 -79.02 4.23 -4.13
CA ASP A 252 -78.44 5.58 -4.22
C ASP A 252 -78.47 6.21 -2.82
N ARG A 253 -77.30 6.66 -2.33
CA ARG A 253 -77.25 7.47 -1.12
C ARG A 253 -77.92 8.80 -1.44
N GLN A 254 -78.98 9.13 -0.69
CA GLN A 254 -79.52 10.49 -0.65
C GLN A 254 -78.47 11.43 -0.07
#